data_AF-A0A094ER25-F1
#
_entry.id   AF-A0A094ER25-F1
#
_cell.length_a   1.000
_cell.length_b   1.000
_cell.length_c   1.000
_cell.angle_alpha   90.00
_cell.angle_beta   90.00
_cell.angle_gamma   90.00
#
_symmetry.space_group_name_H-M   'P 1'
#
loop_
_entity.id
_entity.type
_entity.pdbx_description
1 polymer ?
#
loop_
_entity_poly.entity_id
_entity_poly.type
_entity_poly.pdbx_seq_one_letter_code
_entity_poly.pdbx_strand_id
1 'polypeptide(L)'
;MGRGPELSVETRVRILELHDIGWSLQKIATKHTLSKATVQSTISKARERERVNGGQSSLPRLGAPRVITEDERDAIMENTIQNPYVTHEELRKKHAPQLSLRTMQRLCHEMDRRKWMCLRRPALTEEHAATRLQWALRVPSLHLP
;
A
#
# COMPACT_ATOMS: atom_id res chain seq x y z
N MET A 1 31.83 -9.07 -7.67
CA MET A 1 31.76 -7.59 -7.55
C MET A 1 30.35 -7.21 -7.12
N GLY A 2 30.18 -6.65 -5.92
CA GLY A 2 28.87 -6.17 -5.46
C GLY A 2 28.41 -4.97 -6.29
N ARG A 3 27.09 -4.83 -6.48
CA ARG A 3 26.54 -3.61 -7.10
C ARG A 3 26.82 -2.42 -6.17
N GLY A 4 27.26 -1.30 -6.73
CA GLY A 4 27.45 -0.05 -6.00
C GLY A 4 26.14 0.53 -5.46
N PRO A 5 26.22 1.63 -4.68
CA PRO A 5 25.05 2.29 -4.13
C PRO A 5 24.08 2.76 -5.21
N GLU A 6 22.80 2.90 -4.86
CA GLU A 6 21.81 3.43 -5.79
C GLU A 6 22.12 4.89 -6.15
N LEU A 7 21.88 5.26 -7.42
CA LEU A 7 22.01 6.65 -7.86
C LEU A 7 20.99 7.55 -7.13
N SER A 8 21.42 8.75 -6.74
CA SER A 8 20.52 9.79 -6.24
C SER A 8 19.54 10.26 -7.31
N VAL A 9 18.41 10.81 -6.88
CA VAL A 9 17.39 11.36 -7.78
C VAL A 9 17.97 12.49 -8.64
N GLU A 10 18.72 13.41 -8.03
CA GLU A 10 19.39 14.52 -8.70
C GLU A 10 20.33 14.03 -9.81
N THR A 11 21.11 12.98 -9.53
CA THR A 11 22.02 12.41 -10.54
C THR A 11 21.24 11.82 -11.71
N ARG A 12 20.10 11.16 -11.46
CA ARG A 12 19.25 10.63 -12.52
C ARG A 12 18.63 11.73 -13.37
N VAL A 13 18.11 12.80 -12.74
CA VAL A 13 17.60 13.97 -13.46
C VAL A 13 18.68 14.59 -14.33
N ARG A 14 19.89 14.78 -13.78
CA ARG A 14 21.01 15.35 -14.53
C ARG A 14 21.43 14.50 -15.73
N ILE A 15 21.37 13.17 -15.60
CA ILE A 15 21.62 12.25 -16.72
C ILE A 15 20.58 12.45 -17.84
N LEU A 16 19.31 12.62 -17.50
CA LEU A 16 18.24 12.84 -18.47
C LEU A 16 18.40 14.19 -19.18
N GLU A 17 18.64 15.26 -18.43
CA GLU A 17 18.90 16.58 -19.01
C GLU A 17 20.06 16.56 -20.01
N LEU A 18 21.19 15.92 -19.65
CA LEU A 18 22.35 15.83 -20.54
C LEU A 18 22.06 14.97 -21.77
N HIS A 19 21.26 13.92 -21.63
CA HIS A 19 20.82 13.10 -22.74
C HIS A 19 19.91 13.88 -23.70
N ASP A 20 18.99 14.69 -23.17
CA ASP A 20 18.07 15.51 -23.96
C ASP A 20 18.81 16.63 -24.73
N ILE A 21 19.92 17.13 -24.17
CA ILE A 21 20.85 18.05 -24.87
C ILE A 21 21.67 17.31 -25.97
N GLY A 22 21.54 15.99 -26.09
CA GLY A 22 22.20 15.19 -27.13
C GLY A 22 23.60 14.68 -26.76
N TRP A 23 23.97 14.65 -25.47
CA TRP A 23 25.25 14.08 -25.07
C TRP A 23 25.28 12.57 -25.27
N SER A 24 26.40 12.05 -25.75
CA SER A 24 26.59 10.60 -25.88
C SER A 24 26.67 9.92 -24.51
N LEU A 25 26.19 8.67 -24.44
CA LEU A 25 26.18 7.87 -23.21
C LEU A 25 27.57 7.77 -22.56
N GLN A 26 28.62 7.65 -23.39
CA GLN A 26 30.00 7.57 -22.91
C GLN A 26 30.45 8.88 -22.25
N LYS A 27 30.07 10.02 -22.85
CA LYS A 27 30.42 11.35 -22.31
C LYS A 27 29.73 11.60 -20.97
N ILE A 28 28.47 11.20 -20.83
CA ILE A 28 27.71 11.29 -19.57
C ILE A 28 28.33 10.36 -18.51
N ALA A 29 28.66 9.13 -18.89
CA ALA A 29 29.29 8.14 -18.01
C ALA A 29 30.63 8.64 -17.44
N THR A 30 31.51 9.18 -18.28
CA THR A 30 32.80 9.75 -17.84
C THR A 30 32.59 10.96 -16.92
N LYS A 31 31.64 11.86 -17.24
CA LYS A 31 31.36 13.06 -16.43
C LYS A 31 30.89 12.72 -15.01
N HIS A 32 30.08 11.68 -14.85
CA HIS A 32 29.51 11.28 -13.57
C HIS A 32 30.23 10.09 -12.92
N THR A 33 31.38 9.65 -13.47
CA THR A 33 32.11 8.46 -12.99
C THR A 33 31.22 7.21 -12.87
N LEU A 34 30.31 7.03 -13.82
CA LEU A 34 29.37 5.91 -13.88
C LEU A 34 29.75 4.93 -14.99
N SER A 35 29.23 3.70 -14.89
CA SER A 35 29.29 2.79 -16.04
C SER A 35 28.32 3.24 -17.14
N LYS A 36 28.69 3.02 -18.41
CA LYS A 36 27.80 3.26 -19.56
C LYS A 36 26.46 2.52 -19.42
N ALA A 37 26.49 1.30 -18.89
CA ALA A 37 25.28 0.50 -18.65
C ALA A 37 24.35 1.13 -17.60
N THR A 38 24.92 1.78 -16.57
CA THR A 38 24.13 2.52 -15.56
C THR A 38 23.43 3.71 -16.20
N VAL A 39 24.12 4.49 -17.04
CA VAL A 39 23.52 5.63 -17.77
C VAL A 39 22.41 5.15 -18.69
N GLN A 40 22.68 4.12 -19.50
CA GLN A 40 21.70 3.54 -20.42
C GLN A 40 20.45 3.05 -19.68
N SER A 41 20.62 2.23 -18.64
CA SER A 41 19.49 1.72 -17.85
C SER A 41 18.73 2.81 -17.10
N THR A 42 19.42 3.89 -16.70
CA THR A 42 18.77 5.08 -16.14
C THR A 42 17.85 5.71 -17.17
N ILE A 43 18.32 5.97 -18.39
CA ILE A 43 17.49 6.56 -19.46
C ILE A 43 16.33 5.63 -19.82
N SER A 44 16.58 4.35 -20.06
CA SER A 44 15.52 3.39 -20.46
C SER A 44 14.39 3.25 -19.44
N LYS A 45 14.71 3.35 -18.13
CA LYS A 45 13.73 3.24 -17.04
C LYS A 45 13.11 4.57 -16.61
N ALA A 46 13.49 5.69 -17.24
CA ALA A 46 13.04 7.02 -16.83
C ALA A 46 11.53 7.18 -16.92
N ARG A 47 10.94 6.73 -18.04
CA ARG A 47 9.49 6.77 -18.28
C ARG A 47 8.71 5.91 -17.28
N GLU A 48 9.25 4.76 -16.92
CA GLU A 48 8.63 3.87 -15.95
C GLU A 48 8.64 4.50 -14.55
N ARG A 49 9.77 5.07 -14.12
CA ARG A 49 9.87 5.81 -12.85
C ARG A 49 8.90 6.99 -12.80
N GLU A 50 8.83 7.76 -13.88
CA GLU A 50 7.91 8.89 -13.98
C GLU A 50 6.45 8.44 -13.81
N ARG A 51 6.05 7.37 -14.49
CA ARG A 51 4.70 6.81 -14.41
C ARG A 51 4.35 6.29 -13.01
N VAL A 52 5.29 5.62 -12.33
CA VAL A 52 5.02 4.94 -11.05
C VAL A 52 5.14 5.90 -9.86
N ASN A 53 6.13 6.79 -9.89
CA ASN A 53 6.50 7.64 -8.75
C ASN A 53 6.22 9.13 -8.96
N GLY A 54 5.84 9.57 -10.16
CA GLY A 54 5.74 11.00 -10.50
C GLY A 54 7.09 11.72 -10.50
N GLY A 55 8.18 10.97 -10.73
CA GLY A 55 9.54 11.51 -10.74
C GLY A 55 10.62 10.42 -10.87
N GLN A 56 11.89 10.78 -10.65
CA GLN A 56 13.04 9.87 -10.85
C GLN A 56 13.46 9.06 -9.61
N SER A 57 12.59 8.99 -8.60
CA SER A 57 12.75 8.12 -7.42
C SER A 57 12.83 6.64 -7.80
N SER A 58 13.51 5.83 -6.98
CA SER A 58 13.66 4.40 -7.23
C SER A 58 12.31 3.70 -7.31
N LEU A 59 12.16 2.76 -8.24
CA LEU A 59 10.96 1.92 -8.32
C LEU A 59 10.86 1.04 -7.07
N PRO A 60 9.64 0.80 -6.55
CA PRO A 60 9.44 -0.14 -5.46
C PRO A 60 9.93 -1.52 -5.88
N ARG A 61 10.61 -2.22 -4.97
CA ARG A 61 11.00 -3.61 -5.20
C ARG A 61 9.76 -4.49 -5.07
N LEU A 62 9.61 -5.46 -5.97
CA LEU A 62 8.44 -6.37 -6.02
C LEU A 62 8.28 -7.23 -4.75
N GLY A 63 9.28 -7.27 -3.86
CA GLY A 63 9.23 -8.06 -2.63
C GLY A 63 9.17 -9.56 -2.90
N ALA A 64 9.08 -10.33 -1.82
CA ALA A 64 8.78 -11.76 -1.94
C ALA A 64 7.27 -11.94 -2.22
N PRO A 65 6.87 -12.94 -3.03
CA PRO A 65 5.47 -13.32 -3.17
C PRO A 65 4.83 -13.57 -1.81
N ARG A 66 3.53 -13.23 -1.70
CA ARG A 66 2.77 -13.51 -0.49
C ARG A 66 2.58 -15.02 -0.34
N VAL A 67 2.57 -15.50 0.91
CA VAL A 67 2.28 -16.91 1.24
C VAL A 67 0.80 -17.24 1.04
N ILE A 68 -0.07 -16.23 1.17
CA ILE A 68 -1.51 -16.37 1.01
C ILE A 68 -1.88 -16.26 -0.47
N THR A 69 -2.83 -17.09 -0.92
CA THR A 69 -3.44 -16.95 -2.25
C THR A 69 -4.54 -15.90 -2.24
N GLU A 70 -4.95 -15.42 -3.41
CA GLU A 70 -6.08 -14.47 -3.49
C GLU A 70 -7.39 -15.15 -3.05
N ASP A 71 -7.60 -16.43 -3.39
CA ASP A 71 -8.78 -17.20 -2.99
C ASP A 71 -8.91 -17.34 -1.46
N GLU A 72 -7.80 -17.62 -0.77
CA GLU A 72 -7.77 -17.68 0.70
C GLU A 72 -8.09 -16.31 1.31
N ARG A 73 -7.58 -15.24 0.69
CA ARG A 73 -7.85 -13.87 1.13
C ARG A 73 -9.33 -13.53 0.99
N ASP A 74 -9.94 -13.87 -0.14
CA ASP A 74 -11.35 -13.63 -0.40
C ASP A 74 -12.25 -14.45 0.54
N ALA A 75 -11.88 -15.71 0.83
CA ALA A 75 -12.59 -16.53 1.80
C ALA A 75 -12.54 -15.95 3.23
N ILE A 76 -11.39 -15.40 3.64
CA ILE A 76 -11.26 -14.70 4.92
C ILE A 76 -12.13 -13.44 4.94
N MET A 77 -12.10 -12.66 3.85
CA MET A 77 -12.89 -11.44 3.72
C MET A 77 -14.38 -11.73 3.85
N GLU A 78 -14.90 -12.68 3.07
CA GLU A 78 -16.30 -13.08 3.12
C GLU A 78 -16.70 -13.56 4.53
N ASN A 79 -15.84 -14.37 5.17
CA ASN A 79 -16.15 -14.86 6.51
C ASN A 79 -16.22 -13.74 7.56
N THR A 80 -15.37 -12.71 7.46
CA THR A 80 -15.45 -11.54 8.35
C THR A 80 -16.70 -10.68 8.14
N ILE A 81 -17.27 -10.69 6.93
CA ILE A 81 -18.52 -10.00 6.62
C ILE A 81 -19.70 -10.78 7.22
N GLN A 82 -19.74 -12.09 7.01
CA GLN A 82 -20.82 -12.95 7.50
C GLN A 82 -20.83 -13.09 9.03
N ASN A 83 -19.64 -13.18 9.66
CA ASN A 83 -19.52 -13.29 11.10
C ASN A 83 -18.46 -12.30 11.64
N PRO A 84 -18.89 -11.09 12.06
CA PRO A 84 -17.97 -10.09 12.60
C PRO A 84 -17.29 -10.49 13.93
N TYR A 85 -17.80 -11.50 14.64
CA TYR A 85 -17.27 -11.94 15.94
C TYR A 85 -16.21 -13.03 15.83
N VAL A 86 -15.93 -13.53 14.62
CA VAL A 86 -14.91 -14.55 14.39
C VAL A 86 -13.53 -14.06 14.85
N THR A 87 -12.81 -14.91 15.57
CA THR A 87 -11.47 -14.59 16.03
C THR A 87 -10.44 -14.81 14.92
N HIS A 88 -9.32 -14.10 15.00
CA HIS A 88 -8.20 -14.32 14.06
C HIS A 88 -7.67 -15.77 14.09
N GLU A 89 -7.77 -16.45 15.23
CA GLU A 89 -7.32 -17.84 15.34
C GLU A 89 -8.27 -18.80 14.62
N GLU A 90 -9.58 -18.58 14.72
CA GLU A 90 -10.59 -19.34 13.99
C GLU A 90 -10.48 -19.10 12.48
N LEU A 91 -10.34 -17.83 12.05
CA LEU A 91 -10.11 -17.48 10.64
C LEU A 91 -8.89 -18.18 10.07
N ARG A 92 -7.78 -18.14 10.82
CA ARG A 92 -6.54 -18.82 10.43
C ARG A 92 -6.76 -20.33 10.32
N LYS A 93 -7.30 -20.98 11.35
CA LYS A 93 -7.49 -22.44 11.35
C LYS A 93 -8.38 -22.90 10.19
N LYS A 94 -9.38 -22.09 9.83
CA LYS A 94 -10.35 -22.43 8.80
C LYS A 94 -9.83 -22.21 7.38
N HIS A 95 -9.18 -21.07 7.12
CA HIS A 95 -8.89 -20.63 5.75
C HIS A 95 -7.41 -20.58 5.40
N ALA A 96 -6.52 -20.48 6.39
CA ALA A 96 -5.09 -20.33 6.13
C ALA A 96 -4.22 -20.86 7.30
N PRO A 97 -4.26 -22.18 7.60
CA PRO A 97 -3.57 -22.77 8.75
C PRO A 97 -2.05 -22.61 8.70
N GLN A 98 -1.48 -22.51 7.49
CA GLN A 98 -0.06 -22.28 7.21
C GLN A 98 0.44 -20.91 7.69
N LEU A 99 -0.45 -19.92 7.86
CA LEU A 99 -0.04 -18.58 8.27
C LEU A 99 0.20 -18.51 9.77
N SER A 100 1.10 -17.63 10.21
CA SER A 100 1.19 -17.27 11.62
C SER A 100 -0.01 -16.40 12.04
N LEU A 101 -0.37 -16.41 13.32
CA LEU A 101 -1.45 -15.56 13.84
C LEU A 101 -1.16 -14.06 13.59
N ARG A 102 0.11 -13.64 13.67
CA ARG A 102 0.52 -12.25 13.39
C ARG A 102 0.33 -11.88 11.91
N THR A 103 0.57 -12.83 11.00
CA THR A 103 0.30 -12.63 9.57
C THR A 103 -1.18 -12.45 9.31
N MET A 104 -2.03 -13.25 9.97
CA MET A 104 -3.49 -13.12 9.88
C MET A 104 -3.98 -11.76 10.39
N GLN A 105 -3.47 -11.28 11.53
CA GLN A 105 -3.79 -9.94 12.06
C GLN A 105 -3.38 -8.83 11.08
N ARG A 106 -2.17 -8.92 10.51
CA ARG A 106 -1.70 -7.96 9.50
C ARG A 106 -2.60 -7.98 8.26
N LEU A 107 -2.98 -9.16 7.78
CA LEU A 107 -3.88 -9.31 6.64
C LEU A 107 -5.25 -8.66 6.92
N CYS A 108 -5.85 -8.93 8.07
CA CYS A 108 -7.11 -8.30 8.46
C CYS A 108 -6.99 -6.77 8.56
N HIS A 109 -5.84 -6.26 9.02
CA HIS A 109 -5.56 -4.83 9.03
C HIS A 109 -5.46 -4.24 7.63
N GLU A 110 -4.75 -4.90 6.70
CA GLU A 110 -4.64 -4.50 5.28
C GLU A 110 -6.00 -4.50 4.56
N MET A 111 -6.95 -5.34 4.99
CA MET A 111 -8.33 -5.39 4.46
C MET A 111 -9.30 -4.46 5.22
N ASP A 112 -8.79 -3.60 6.11
CA ASP A 112 -9.56 -2.74 7.01
C ASP A 112 -10.63 -3.47 7.86
N ARG A 113 -10.42 -4.77 8.12
CA ARG A 113 -11.25 -5.61 9.00
C ARG A 113 -10.73 -5.59 10.43
N ARG A 114 -10.65 -4.39 10.99
CA ARG A 114 -10.10 -4.18 12.34
C ARG A 114 -11.18 -4.41 13.41
N LYS A 115 -10.76 -4.98 14.55
CA LYS A 115 -11.63 -5.41 15.68
C LYS A 115 -12.55 -4.33 16.28
N TRP A 116 -12.25 -3.04 16.09
CA TRP A 116 -13.06 -1.92 16.63
C TRP A 116 -14.43 -1.76 15.94
N MET A 117 -14.71 -2.48 14.85
CA MET A 117 -16.07 -2.56 14.31
C MET A 117 -17.03 -3.32 15.24
N CYS A 118 -16.51 -4.18 16.12
CA CYS A 118 -17.28 -4.98 17.08
C CYS A 118 -17.27 -4.34 18.47
N LEU A 119 -17.46 -3.02 18.56
CA LEU A 119 -17.68 -2.34 19.84
C LEU A 119 -18.92 -2.93 20.51
N ARG A 120 -18.85 -3.17 21.82
CA ARG A 120 -20.02 -3.51 22.64
C ARG A 120 -20.96 -2.31 22.71
N ARG A 121 -21.79 -2.14 21.68
CA ARG A 121 -22.83 -1.11 21.63
C ARG A 121 -24.07 -1.67 22.33
N PRO A 122 -24.71 -0.91 23.24
CA PRO A 122 -26.04 -1.24 23.70
C PRO A 122 -26.97 -1.41 22.50
N ALA A 123 -27.84 -2.42 22.55
CA ALA A 123 -28.80 -2.65 21.49
C ALA A 123 -29.66 -1.40 21.31
N LEU A 124 -29.64 -0.84 20.10
CA LEU A 124 -30.48 0.31 19.77
C LEU A 124 -31.87 -0.23 19.41
N THR A 125 -32.79 -0.21 20.38
CA THR A 125 -34.18 -0.54 20.12
C THR A 125 -34.82 0.53 19.21
N GLU A 126 -35.89 0.15 18.53
CA GLU A 126 -36.61 1.06 17.62
C GLU A 126 -37.07 2.34 18.32
N GLU A 127 -37.54 2.23 19.56
CA GLU A 127 -37.95 3.38 20.41
C GLU A 127 -36.79 4.34 20.68
N HIS A 128 -35.62 3.81 21.04
CA HIS A 128 -34.41 4.62 21.26
C HIS A 128 -33.94 5.27 19.95
N ALA A 129 -34.04 4.56 18.82
CA ALA A 129 -33.69 5.09 17.51
C ALA A 129 -34.59 6.26 17.12
N ALA A 130 -35.91 6.10 17.29
CA ALA A 130 -36.90 7.14 17.01
C ALA A 130 -36.67 8.39 17.87
N THR A 131 -36.44 8.21 19.18
CA THR A 131 -36.15 9.31 20.11
C THR A 131 -34.87 10.06 19.72
N ARG A 132 -33.80 9.32 19.38
CA ARG A 132 -32.53 9.92 18.93
C ARG A 132 -32.67 10.66 17.60
N LEU A 133 -33.45 10.12 16.67
CA LEU A 133 -33.72 10.75 15.39
C LEU A 133 -34.50 12.06 15.60
N GLN A 134 -35.55 12.04 16.42
CA GLN A 134 -36.34 13.23 16.73
C GLN A 134 -35.49 14.31 17.42
N TRP A 135 -34.60 13.92 18.32
CA TRP A 135 -33.64 14.83 18.94
C TRP A 135 -32.69 15.45 17.89
N ALA A 136 -32.11 14.65 17.00
CA ALA A 136 -31.19 15.12 15.97
C ALA A 136 -31.86 16.06 14.95
N LEU A 137 -33.12 15.82 14.62
CA LEU A 137 -33.90 16.70 13.74
C LEU A 137 -34.31 18.02 14.43
N ARG A 138 -34.49 17.99 15.76
CA ARG A 138 -34.88 19.17 16.55
C ARG A 138 -33.71 20.11 16.82
N VAL A 139 -32.49 19.59 17.00
CA VAL A 139 -31.30 20.41 17.19
C VAL A 139 -30.89 20.97 15.83
N PRO A 140 -30.93 22.29 15.60
CA PRO A 140 -30.38 22.86 14.37
C PRO A 140 -28.91 22.45 14.30
N SER A 141 -28.44 22.01 13.14
CA SER A 141 -27.05 21.68 12.87
C SER A 141 -26.15 22.86 13.23
N LEU A 142 -25.74 22.94 14.50
CA LEU A 142 -24.68 23.80 14.98
C LEU A 142 -23.46 23.39 14.15
N HIS A 143 -23.14 24.24 13.17
CA HIS A 143 -21.85 24.22 12.50
C HIS A 143 -20.80 24.24 13.62
N LEU A 144 -20.17 23.10 13.84
CA LEU A 144 -18.97 23.02 14.66
C LEU A 144 -17.87 23.71 13.85
N PRO A 145 -17.17 24.72 14.42
CA PRO A 145 -16.05 25.39 13.76
C PRO A 145 -14.87 24.45 13.51
#